data_AF-A0A928TEU9-F1
#
_entry.id   AF-A0A928TEU9-F1
#
_cell.length_a   1.000
_cell.length_b   1.000
_cell.length_c   1.000
_cell.angle_alpha   90.00
_cell.angle_beta   90.00
_cell.angle_gamma   90.00
#
_symmetry.space_group_name_H-M   'P 1'
#
loop_
_entity.id
_entity.type
_entity.pdbx_description
1 polymer ?
#
loop_
_entity_poly.entity_id
_entity_poly.type
_entity_poly.pdbx_seq_one_letter_code
_entity_poly.pdbx_strand_id
1 'polypeptide(L)' 'MVIDTAEAPSRPVSPEVVEMARQAVRDFHECFWWWNPGFVPETVEDVREIVFNLRKGSHKAWQRAQELNACL' A
#
# COMPACT_ATOMS: atom_id res chain seq x y z
N MET A 1 23.23 -20.15 14.10
CA MET A 1 22.40 -20.44 12.91
C MET A 1 21.81 -19.11 12.47
N VAL A 2 22.52 -18.37 11.61
CA VAL A 2 21.96 -17.15 11.02
C VAL A 2 21.10 -17.62 9.86
N ILE A 3 19.79 -17.42 9.97
CA ILE A 3 18.90 -17.59 8.83
C ILE A 3 19.01 -16.26 8.09
N ASP A 4 19.87 -16.21 7.07
CA ASP A 4 19.81 -15.20 6.03
C ASP A 4 18.46 -15.39 5.34
N THR A 5 17.42 -14.74 5.86
CA THR A 5 16.19 -14.52 5.11
C THR A 5 16.59 -13.57 3.99
N ALA A 6 17.01 -14.12 2.86
CA ALA A 6 17.20 -13.36 1.64
C ALA A 6 15.84 -12.74 1.30
N GLU A 7 15.66 -11.47 1.68
CA GLU A 7 14.53 -10.65 1.30
C GLU A 7 14.53 -10.63 -0.24
N ALA A 8 13.55 -11.30 -0.85
CA ALA A 8 13.43 -11.31 -2.29
C ALA A 8 13.42 -9.85 -2.78
N PRO A 9 14.14 -9.53 -3.87
CA PRO A 9 14.25 -8.14 -4.31
C PRO A 9 12.84 -7.58 -4.54
N SER A 10 12.49 -6.57 -3.75
CA SER A 10 11.20 -5.90 -3.81
C SER A 10 11.00 -5.32 -5.21
N ARG A 11 9.88 -5.70 -5.84
CA ARG A 11 9.62 -5.26 -7.22
C ARG A 11 9.26 -3.77 -7.19
N PRO A 12 9.92 -2.92 -7.98
CA PRO A 12 9.52 -1.52 -8.07
C PRO A 12 8.11 -1.42 -8.64
N VAL A 13 7.36 -0.43 -8.17
CA VAL A 13 5.98 -0.18 -8.58
C VAL A 13 5.92 0.95 -9.62
N SER A 14 4.92 0.93 -10.51
CA SER A 14 4.79 1.96 -11.55
C SER A 14 4.41 3.31 -10.92
N PRO A 15 4.81 4.46 -11.53
CA PRO A 15 4.47 5.78 -11.01
C PRO A 15 2.97 6.03 -10.85
N GLU A 16 2.14 5.43 -11.72
CA GLU A 16 0.68 5.51 -11.64
C GLU A 16 0.15 4.85 -10.37
N VAL A 17 0.65 3.65 -10.03
CA VAL A 17 0.26 2.93 -8.82
C VAL A 17 0.79 3.63 -7.57
N VAL A 18 1.98 4.24 -7.63
CA VAL A 18 2.50 5.08 -6.54
C VAL A 18 1.54 6.22 -6.23
N GLU A 19 1.10 6.96 -7.25
CA GLU A 19 0.20 8.09 -7.04
C GLU A 19 -1.17 7.65 -6.53
N MET A 20 -1.72 6.57 -7.08
CA MET A 20 -2.99 6.02 -6.61
C MET A 20 -2.92 5.57 -5.14
N ALA A 21 -1.83 4.92 -4.76
CA ALA A 21 -1.58 4.50 -3.38
C ALA A 21 -1.39 5.69 -2.43
N ARG A 22 -0.63 6.71 -2.83
CA ARG A 22 -0.45 7.95 -2.06
C ARG A 22 -1.78 8.65 -1.81
N GLN A 23 -2.61 8.75 -2.84
CA GLN A 23 -3.93 9.37 -2.71
C GLN A 23 -4.82 8.56 -1.77
N ALA A 24 -4.78 7.22 -1.83
CA ALA A 24 -5.54 6.37 -0.91
C ALA A 24 -5.13 6.55 0.56
N VAL A 25 -3.82 6.68 0.85
CA VAL A 25 -3.33 6.94 2.22
C VAL A 25 -3.80 8.30 2.75
N ARG A 26 -3.97 9.29 1.87
CA ARG A 26 -4.49 10.62 2.23
C ARG A 26 -6.01 10.60 2.47
N ASP A 27 -6.75 10.00 1.53
CA ASP A 27 -8.21 9.98 1.56
C ASP A 27 -8.78 9.12 2.68
N PHE A 28 -8.06 8.06 3.07
CA PHE A 28 -8.48 7.07 4.07
C PHE A 28 -7.50 6.98 5.23
N HIS A 29 -6.96 8.12 5.68
CA HIS A 29 -5.96 8.19 6.75
C HIS A 29 -6.35 7.42 8.02
N GLU A 30 -7.65 7.34 8.34
CA GLU A 30 -8.19 6.59 9.47
C GLU A 30 -7.92 5.07 9.40
N CYS A 31 -7.60 4.54 8.22
CA CYS A 31 -7.25 3.13 8.04
C CYS A 31 -5.79 2.81 8.44
N PHE A 32 -4.96 3.83 8.69
CA PHE A 32 -3.52 3.69 8.90
C PHE A 32 -3.10 4.21 10.27
N TRP A 33 -2.79 3.32 11.22
CA TRP A 33 -2.31 3.74 12.55
C TRP A 33 -0.96 4.47 12.51
N TRP A 34 -0.16 4.24 11.46
CA TRP A 34 1.14 4.87 11.21
C TRP A 34 1.05 6.11 10.30
N TRP A 35 -0.15 6.58 9.98
CA TRP A 35 -0.40 7.56 8.93
C TRP A 35 0.62 8.71 8.87
N ASN A 36 1.13 8.96 7.66
CA ASN A 36 2.06 10.05 7.34
C ASN A 36 1.69 10.67 5.98
N PRO A 37 1.41 11.99 5.90
CA PRO A 37 1.03 12.65 4.64
C PRO A 37 2.16 12.69 3.59
N GLY A 38 3.41 12.49 4.02
CA GLY A 38 4.60 12.41 3.17
C GLY A 38 5.01 10.99 2.79
N PHE A 39 4.24 9.96 3.17
CA PHE A 39 4.52 8.58 2.80
C PHE A 39 4.48 8.39 1.27
N VAL A 40 5.48 7.70 0.72
CA VAL A 40 5.59 7.36 -0.70
C VAL A 40 5.93 5.87 -0.78
N PRO A 41 5.06 5.02 -1.35
CA PRO A 41 5.39 3.62 -1.56
C PRO A 41 6.43 3.50 -2.69
N GLU A 42 7.46 2.69 -2.47
CA GLU A 42 8.54 2.46 -3.45
C GLU A 42 8.45 1.05 -4.05
N THR A 43 7.77 0.15 -3.34
CA THR A 43 7.71 -1.27 -3.65
C THR A 43 6.28 -1.79 -3.77
N VAL A 44 6.12 -2.94 -4.42
CA VAL A 44 4.85 -3.67 -4.42
C VAL A 44 4.42 -4.06 -3.01
N GLU A 45 5.36 -4.36 -2.14
CA GLU A 45 5.13 -4.73 -0.74
C GLU A 45 4.49 -3.58 0.04
N ASP A 46 4.97 -2.35 -0.14
CA ASP A 46 4.34 -1.14 0.44
C ASP A 46 2.88 -1.01 0.00
N VAL A 47 2.62 -1.20 -1.30
CA VAL A 47 1.28 -1.09 -1.85
C VAL A 47 0.37 -2.22 -1.35
N ARG A 48 0.89 -3.43 -1.15
CA ARG A 48 0.14 -4.55 -0.54
C ARG A 48 -0.22 -4.26 0.91
N GLU A 49 0.66 -3.63 1.69
CA GLU A 49 0.33 -3.19 3.04
C GLU A 49 -0.80 -2.15 3.03
N ILE A 50 -0.77 -1.22 2.06
CA ILE A 50 -1.84 -0.22 1.90
C ILE A 50 -3.17 -0.90 1.60
N VAL A 51 -3.21 -1.82 0.63
CA VAL A 51 -4.39 -2.63 0.30
C VAL A 51 -4.91 -3.38 1.53
N PHE A 52 -4.01 -3.99 2.31
CA PHE A 52 -4.38 -4.74 3.50
C PHE A 52 -5.07 -3.87 4.56
N ASN A 53 -4.59 -2.64 4.78
CA ASN A 53 -5.19 -1.73 5.74
C ASN A 53 -6.52 -1.15 5.25
N LEU A 54 -6.62 -0.76 3.96
CA LEU A 54 -7.87 -0.28 3.36
C LEU A 54 -9.00 -1.30 3.44
N ARG A 55 -8.71 -2.60 3.29
CA ARG A 55 -9.70 -3.69 3.39
C ARG A 55 -10.39 -3.78 4.76
N LYS A 56 -9.81 -3.20 5.81
CA LYS A 56 -10.37 -3.16 7.16
C LYS A 56 -11.23 -1.91 7.42
N GLY A 57 -11.20 -0.95 6.50
CA GLY A 57 -11.87 0.33 6.63
C GLY A 57 -13.34 0.31 6.20
N SER A 58 -13.83 1.48 5.82
CA SER A 58 -15.19 1.65 5.29
C SER A 58 -15.41 0.93 3.97
N HIS A 59 -16.66 0.80 3.52
CA HIS A 59 -16.98 0.24 2.20
C HIS A 59 -16.25 0.97 1.06
N LYS A 60 -16.06 2.30 1.17
CA LYS A 60 -15.31 3.09 0.18
C LYS A 60 -13.81 2.76 0.20
N ALA A 61 -13.23 2.58 1.39
CA ALA A 61 -11.84 2.16 1.52
C ALA A 61 -11.63 0.76 0.91
N TRP A 62 -12.57 -0.16 1.16
CA TRP A 62 -12.55 -1.49 0.56
C TRP A 62 -12.61 -1.45 -0.98
N GLN A 63 -13.46 -0.58 -1.57
CA GLN A 63 -13.50 -0.37 -3.02
C GLN A 63 -12.15 0.12 -3.56
N ARG A 64 -11.55 1.14 -2.93
CA ARG A 64 -10.22 1.63 -3.31
C ARG A 64 -9.14 0.54 -3.18
N ALA A 65 -9.25 -0.34 -2.19
CA ALA A 65 -8.35 -1.48 -2.05
C ALA A 65 -8.44 -2.46 -3.24
N GLN A 66 -9.64 -2.67 -3.79
CA GLN A 66 -9.82 -3.51 -4.98
C GLN A 66 -9.22 -2.86 -6.22
N GLU A 67 -9.46 -1.56 -6.42
CA GLU A 67 -8.89 -0.78 -7.53
C GLU A 67 -7.36 -0.86 -7.50
N LEU A 68 -6.75 -0.59 -6.35
CA LEU A 68 -5.30 -0.59 -6.20
C LEU A 68 -4.69 -1.99 -6.37
N ASN A 69 -5.35 -3.04 -5.85
CA ASN A 69 -4.90 -4.42 -6.00
C ASN A 69 -5.01 -4.92 -7.45
N ALA A 70 -5.91 -4.38 -8.27
CA ALA A 70 -6.02 -4.73 -9.68
C ALA A 70 -4.87 -4.15 -10.53
N CYS A 71 -4.14 -3.16 -10.00
CA CYS A 71 -2.99 -2.55 -10.67
C CYS A 71 -1.64 -3.20 -10.31
N LEU A 72 -1.63 -4.22 -9.44
CA LEU A 72 -0.42 -4.95 -9.01
C LEU A 72 -0.16 -6.19 -9.85
#